data_AF-A0A915B9G5-F1
#
_entry.id   AF-A0A915B9G5-F1
#
_cell.length_a   1.000
_cell.length_b   1.000
_cell.length_c   1.000
_cell.angle_alpha   90.00
_cell.angle_beta   90.00
_cell.angle_gamma   90.00
#
_symmetry.space_group_name_H-M   'P 1'
#
loop_
_entity.id
_entity.type
_entity.pdbx_description
1 polymer ?
#
loop_
_entity_poly.entity_id
_entity_poly.type
_entity_poly.pdbx_seq_one_letter_code
_entity_poly.pdbx_strand_id
1 'polypeptide(L)'
;ELIYLPNRSASERACIFLLGMLFEILLTTLLMIDMTDSFLGNTQNIIVSGMVGCGNRAQNNAVIELREYDRFPDSDDVLARTKTGRRGKFKLTGRHKEMMGIEPYLRIKHHCVNGYNRKECNASFEYPIPKKYVGGHYFMGIINLSIVTEKHSIKCLEDGKKVSF
;
A
#
# COMPACT_ATOMS: atom_id res chain seq x y z
N GLU A 1 -14.79 0.59 53.42
CA GLU A 1 -14.32 0.71 54.81
C GLU A 1 -12.84 0.31 54.87
N LEU A 2 -11.96 1.22 55.29
CA LEU A 2 -10.54 0.94 55.52
C LEU A 2 -10.38 0.42 56.96
N ILE A 3 -9.92 -0.83 57.10
CA ILE A 3 -9.55 -1.41 58.40
C ILE A 3 -8.27 -0.71 58.88
N TYR A 4 -8.39 0.17 59.89
CA TYR A 4 -7.26 0.83 60.54
C TYR A 4 -6.68 -0.08 61.63
N LEU A 5 -5.58 -0.79 61.35
CA LEU A 5 -4.88 -1.64 62.33
C LEU A 5 -3.77 -0.82 63.04
N PRO A 6 -3.87 -0.55 64.36
CA PRO A 6 -3.11 0.53 65.00
C PRO A 6 -1.66 0.19 65.42
N ASN A 7 -1.12 -1.01 65.16
CA ASN A 7 0.23 -1.39 65.60
C ASN A 7 1.00 -2.20 64.54
N ARG A 8 1.55 -1.51 63.54
CA ARG A 8 2.57 -2.04 62.61
C ARG A 8 3.77 -1.11 62.56
N SER A 9 4.96 -1.69 62.57
CA SER A 9 6.23 -0.96 62.56
C SER A 9 6.39 -0.14 61.27
N ALA A 10 7.23 0.91 61.28
CA ALA A 10 7.41 1.78 60.12
C ALA A 10 7.85 1.01 58.86
N SER A 11 8.62 -0.07 59.02
CA SER A 11 9.02 -0.97 57.93
C SER A 11 7.86 -1.77 57.35
N GLU A 12 6.93 -2.27 58.19
CA GLU A 12 5.74 -2.98 57.73
C GLU A 12 4.77 -2.04 57.00
N ARG A 13 4.62 -0.79 57.45
CA ARG A 13 3.81 0.21 56.76
C ARG A 13 4.41 0.54 55.40
N ALA A 14 5.71 0.80 55.32
CA ALA A 14 6.42 1.03 54.06
C ALA A 14 6.27 -0.16 53.09
N CYS A 15 6.35 -1.39 53.61
CA CYS A 15 6.17 -2.60 52.80
C CYS A 15 4.75 -2.71 52.21
N ILE A 16 3.70 -2.41 52.98
CA ILE A 16 2.30 -2.40 52.50
C ILE A 16 2.08 -1.31 51.44
N PHE A 17 2.65 -0.12 51.65
CA PHE A 17 2.58 0.96 50.66
C PHE A 17 3.30 0.57 49.36
N LEU A 18 4.48 -0.04 49.43
CA LEU A 18 5.22 -0.50 48.26
C LEU A 18 4.51 -1.66 47.54
N LEU A 19 3.93 -2.60 48.28
CA LEU A 19 3.10 -3.68 47.73
C LEU A 19 1.84 -3.14 47.04
N GLY A 20 1.18 -2.14 47.63
CA GLY A 20 0.04 -1.45 47.03
C GLY A 20 0.43 -0.71 45.74
N MET A 21 1.54 0.03 45.75
CA MET A 21 2.05 0.70 44.54
C MET A 21 2.40 -0.30 43.43
N LEU A 22 3.02 -1.44 43.78
CA LEU A 22 3.32 -2.50 42.81
C LEU A 22 2.06 -3.15 42.24
N PHE A 23 1.01 -3.32 43.07
CA PHE A 23 -0.28 -3.85 42.62
C PHE A 23 -0.99 -2.88 41.66
N GLU A 24 -0.99 -1.58 41.95
CA GLU A 24 -1.55 -0.56 41.05
C GLU A 24 -0.75 -0.45 39.74
N ILE A 25 0.59 -0.53 39.79
CA ILE A 25 1.44 -0.56 38.58
C ILE A 25 1.18 -1.85 37.77
N LEU A 26 1.00 -2.99 38.43
CA LEU A 26 0.68 -4.26 37.76
C LEU A 26 -0.72 -4.22 37.13
N LEU A 27 -1.70 -3.64 37.82
CA LEU A 27 -3.07 -3.51 37.34
C LEU A 27 -3.15 -2.55 36.15
N THR A 28 -2.45 -1.42 36.21
CA THR A 28 -2.39 -0.43 35.12
C THR A 28 -1.63 -0.96 33.91
N THR A 29 -0.54 -1.71 34.08
CA THR A 29 0.17 -2.33 32.95
C THR A 29 -0.66 -3.42 32.27
N LEU A 30 -1.43 -4.22 33.04
CA LEU A 30 -2.32 -5.25 32.49
C LEU A 30 -3.44 -4.65 31.62
N LEU A 31 -4.01 -3.50 32.01
CA LEU A 31 -5.06 -2.79 31.27
C LEU A 31 -4.56 -2.14 29.96
N MET A 32 -3.25 -1.91 29.81
CA MET A 32 -2.66 -1.29 28.62
C MET A 32 -2.30 -2.29 27.52
N ILE A 33 -2.29 -3.60 27.81
CA ILE A 33 -1.93 -4.66 26.85
C ILE A 33 -3.01 -4.77 25.75
N ASP A 34 -4.28 -4.58 26.10
CA ASP A 34 -5.42 -4.72 25.19
C ASP A 34 -5.46 -3.67 24.06
N MET A 35 -4.77 -2.53 24.23
CA MET A 35 -4.78 -1.42 23.26
C MET A 35 -3.68 -1.52 22.19
N THR A 36 -2.78 -2.50 22.31
CA THR A 36 -1.57 -2.59 21.47
C THR A 36 -1.84 -3.11 20.05
N ASP A 37 -2.87 -3.93 19.84
CA ASP A 37 -3.21 -4.46 18.50
C ASP A 37 -3.65 -3.38 17.50
N SER A 38 -4.26 -2.30 17.99
CA SER A 38 -4.75 -1.21 17.13
C SER A 38 -3.63 -0.35 16.53
N PHE A 39 -2.44 -0.35 17.14
CA PHE A 39 -1.29 0.43 16.66
C PHE A 39 -0.36 -0.34 15.73
N LEU A 40 -0.51 -1.66 15.61
CA LEU A 40 0.38 -2.49 14.80
C LEU A 40 -0.01 -2.54 13.32
N GLY A 41 -1.17 -2.01 12.95
CA GLY A 41 -1.71 -2.00 11.59
C GLY A 41 -2.23 -3.35 11.11
N ASN A 42 -3.19 -3.32 10.19
CA ASN A 42 -3.83 -4.51 9.64
C ASN A 42 -3.16 -4.90 8.33
N THR A 43 -2.98 -6.21 8.15
CA THR A 43 -2.51 -6.72 6.86
C THR A 43 -3.66 -6.76 5.86
N GLN A 44 -3.47 -6.10 4.74
CA GLN A 44 -4.46 -5.97 3.68
C GLN A 44 -3.88 -6.49 2.37
N ASN A 45 -4.75 -7.04 1.52
CA ASN A 45 -4.37 -7.61 0.24
C ASN A 45 -5.31 -7.13 -0.86
N ILE A 46 -4.86 -7.16 -2.11
CA ILE A 46 -5.72 -6.89 -3.25
C ILE A 46 -5.26 -7.69 -4.47
N ILE A 47 -6.22 -8.25 -5.20
CA ILE A 47 -6.00 -8.91 -6.47
C ILE A 47 -6.46 -7.95 -7.56
N VAL A 48 -5.60 -7.68 -8.54
CA VAL A 48 -5.93 -6.81 -9.67
C VAL A 48 -5.68 -7.55 -10.96
N SER A 49 -6.59 -7.42 -11.93
CA SER A 49 -6.43 -8.02 -13.24
C SER A 49 -7.11 -7.21 -14.32
N GLY A 50 -6.68 -7.41 -15.56
CA GLY A 50 -7.27 -6.76 -16.71
C GLY A 50 -6.51 -7.09 -17.97
N MET A 51 -6.73 -6.25 -18.98
CA MET A 51 -6.04 -6.28 -20.26
C MET A 51 -5.61 -4.87 -20.63
N VAL A 52 -4.44 -4.71 -21.24
CA VAL A 52 -3.98 -3.43 -21.77
C VAL A 52 -3.97 -3.45 -23.31
N GLY A 53 -4.31 -2.33 -23.91
CA GLY A 53 -4.30 -2.11 -25.35
C GLY A 53 -3.55 -0.84 -25.74
N CYS A 54 -3.09 -0.79 -26.98
CA CYS A 54 -2.49 0.38 -27.64
C CYS A 54 -3.13 0.53 -29.01
N GLY A 55 -3.84 1.63 -29.24
CA GLY A 55 -4.71 1.80 -30.41
C GLY A 55 -5.71 0.65 -30.52
N ASN A 56 -5.63 -0.08 -31.63
CA ASN A 56 -6.48 -1.25 -31.91
C ASN A 56 -5.81 -2.60 -31.59
N ARG A 57 -4.66 -2.62 -30.92
CA ARG A 57 -3.89 -3.83 -30.64
C ARG A 57 -3.78 -4.09 -29.14
N ALA A 58 -3.81 -5.36 -28.74
CA ALA A 58 -3.43 -5.74 -27.39
C ALA A 58 -1.93 -5.46 -27.20
N GLN A 59 -1.55 -4.84 -26.08
CA GLN A 59 -0.16 -4.48 -25.83
C GLN A 59 0.51 -5.58 -25.01
N ASN A 60 1.52 -6.25 -25.58
CA ASN A 60 2.33 -7.22 -24.87
C ASN A 60 3.52 -6.55 -24.15
N ASN A 61 4.08 -7.23 -23.16
CA ASN A 61 5.29 -6.81 -22.43
C ASN A 61 5.23 -5.44 -21.74
N ALA A 62 4.04 -4.84 -21.55
CA ALA A 62 3.88 -3.71 -20.64
C ALA A 62 4.16 -4.18 -19.21
N VAL A 63 4.89 -3.37 -18.45
CA VAL A 63 5.20 -3.66 -17.05
C VAL A 63 4.08 -3.10 -16.20
N ILE A 64 3.46 -3.96 -15.38
CA ILE A 64 2.41 -3.61 -14.45
C ILE A 64 2.98 -3.64 -13.05
N GLU A 65 2.99 -2.50 -12.37
CA GLU A 65 3.36 -2.37 -10.97
C GLU A 65 2.12 -2.03 -10.17
N LEU A 66 1.74 -2.89 -9.22
CA LEU A 66 0.78 -2.56 -8.18
C LEU A 66 1.54 -1.87 -7.06
N ARG A 67 1.14 -0.65 -6.75
CA ARG A 67 1.82 0.23 -5.81
C ARG A 67 0.84 0.80 -4.81
N GLU A 68 1.38 1.36 -3.75
CA GLU A 68 0.65 2.01 -2.70
C GLU A 68 1.13 3.46 -2.58
N TYR A 69 0.20 4.41 -2.40
CA TYR A 69 0.59 5.77 -2.07
C TYR A 69 0.96 5.85 -0.59
N ASP A 70 2.21 6.17 -0.29
CA ASP A 70 2.67 6.34 1.09
C ASP A 70 2.32 7.74 1.60
N ARG A 71 1.72 7.80 2.80
CA ARG A 71 1.30 9.05 3.45
C ARG A 71 2.39 9.64 4.35
N PHE A 72 3.65 9.67 3.91
CA PHE A 72 4.89 10.11 4.61
C PHE A 72 5.63 9.01 5.39
N PRO A 73 6.98 9.05 5.49
CA PRO A 73 7.97 9.80 4.70
C PRO A 73 8.56 8.98 3.54
N ASP A 74 8.03 7.78 3.30
CA ASP A 74 8.64 6.79 2.41
C ASP A 74 8.22 6.96 0.94
N SER A 75 9.00 6.33 0.05
CA SER A 75 8.70 6.29 -1.37
C SER A 75 7.70 5.17 -1.68
N ASP A 76 6.59 5.50 -2.36
CA ASP A 76 5.52 4.57 -2.73
C ASP A 76 5.96 3.11 -2.88
N ASP A 77 5.52 2.23 -1.98
CA ASP A 77 5.91 0.83 -2.01
C ASP A 77 5.42 0.10 -3.27
N VAL A 78 6.26 -0.80 -3.80
CA VAL A 78 5.86 -1.72 -4.87
C VAL A 78 5.36 -3.01 -4.24
N LEU A 79 4.04 -3.20 -4.24
CA LEU A 79 3.41 -4.38 -3.64
C LEU A 79 3.57 -5.63 -4.51
N ALA A 80 3.50 -5.46 -5.83
CA ALA A 80 3.69 -6.55 -6.79
C ALA A 80 4.03 -6.02 -8.18
N ARG A 81 4.67 -6.87 -8.99
CA ARG A 81 5.00 -6.55 -10.38
C ARG A 81 4.75 -7.74 -11.29
N THR A 82 4.24 -7.47 -12.49
CA THR A 82 4.13 -8.46 -13.56
C THR A 82 4.35 -7.82 -14.94
N LYS A 83 4.36 -8.63 -15.99
CA LYS A 83 4.34 -8.17 -17.38
C LYS A 83 3.13 -8.75 -18.10
N THR A 84 2.53 -7.97 -18.99
CA THR A 84 1.38 -8.42 -19.77
C THR A 84 1.77 -9.46 -20.81
N GLY A 85 0.98 -10.53 -20.94
CA GLY A 85 1.22 -11.59 -21.92
C GLY A 85 0.87 -11.18 -23.37
N ARG A 86 0.90 -12.15 -24.28
CA ARG A 86 0.67 -11.94 -25.73
C ARG A 86 -0.70 -11.35 -26.10
N ARG A 87 -1.68 -11.47 -25.21
CA ARG A 87 -3.03 -10.89 -25.36
C ARG A 87 -3.23 -9.65 -24.49
N GLY A 88 -2.17 -9.03 -24.00
CA GLY A 88 -2.21 -7.85 -23.11
C GLY A 88 -2.78 -8.12 -21.72
N LYS A 89 -3.08 -9.38 -21.37
CA LYS A 89 -3.67 -9.75 -20.08
C LYS A 89 -2.64 -9.68 -18.96
N PHE A 90 -3.09 -9.26 -17.78
CA PHE A 90 -2.32 -9.29 -16.54
C PHE A 90 -3.19 -9.68 -15.36
N LYS A 91 -2.55 -10.26 -14.33
CA LYS A 91 -3.11 -10.50 -13.01
C LYS A 91 -1.95 -10.46 -12.01
N LEU A 92 -2.13 -9.75 -10.91
CA LEU A 92 -1.16 -9.68 -9.81
C LEU A 92 -1.89 -9.48 -8.48
N THR A 93 -1.25 -9.93 -7.40
CA THR A 93 -1.77 -9.82 -6.04
C THR A 93 -0.74 -9.08 -5.21
N GLY A 94 -1.15 -8.00 -4.54
CA GLY A 94 -0.33 -7.24 -3.60
C GLY A 94 -0.81 -7.46 -2.17
N ARG A 95 0.10 -7.29 -1.21
CA ARG A 95 -0.17 -7.37 0.21
C ARG A 95 0.71 -6.36 0.94
N HIS A 96 0.13 -5.61 1.88
CA HIS A 96 0.84 -4.62 2.68
C HIS A 96 0.21 -4.52 4.08
N LYS A 97 0.98 -4.05 5.07
CA LYS A 97 0.53 -3.96 6.47
C LYS A 97 0.47 -2.48 6.87
N GLU A 98 -0.74 -1.98 7.08
CA GLU A 98 -0.99 -0.56 7.32
C GLU A 98 -2.08 -0.32 8.36
N MET A 99 -1.96 0.78 9.11
CA MET A 99 -2.93 1.19 10.13
C MET A 99 -4.19 1.83 9.52
N MET A 100 -4.02 2.72 8.53
CA MET A 100 -5.09 3.60 8.00
C MET A 100 -5.74 3.09 6.69
N GLY A 101 -5.41 1.86 6.27
CA GLY A 101 -5.95 1.28 5.05
C GLY A 101 -5.15 1.65 3.80
N ILE A 102 -4.85 0.65 2.97
CA ILE A 102 -3.97 0.81 1.82
C ILE A 102 -4.57 1.72 0.74
N GLU A 103 -3.72 2.46 0.02
CA GLU A 103 -4.11 3.33 -1.11
C GLU A 103 -3.56 2.83 -2.46
N PRO A 104 -4.09 1.72 -3.00
CA PRO A 104 -3.47 1.05 -4.12
C PRO A 104 -3.69 1.79 -5.44
N TYR A 105 -2.70 1.71 -6.34
CA TYR A 105 -2.79 2.15 -7.73
C TYR A 105 -1.95 1.25 -8.64
N LEU A 106 -2.25 1.23 -9.93
CA LEU A 106 -1.38 0.62 -10.94
C LEU A 106 -0.50 1.67 -11.59
N ARG A 107 0.81 1.45 -11.61
CA ARG A 107 1.74 2.12 -12.54
C ARG A 107 2.01 1.18 -13.71
N ILE A 108 1.58 1.58 -14.91
CA ILE A 108 1.76 0.81 -16.14
C ILE A 108 2.86 1.47 -16.97
N LYS A 109 3.98 0.78 -17.16
CA LYS A 109 5.07 1.24 -18.04
C LYS A 109 4.96 0.56 -19.39
N HIS A 110 5.00 1.35 -20.46
CA HIS A 110 4.75 0.89 -21.82
C HIS A 110 5.44 1.76 -22.87
N HIS A 111 5.37 1.29 -24.11
CA HIS A 111 5.88 1.97 -25.29
C HIS A 111 4.74 2.53 -26.17
N CYS A 112 3.48 2.48 -25.71
CA CYS A 112 2.35 3.07 -26.43
C CYS A 112 2.36 4.60 -26.33
N VAL A 113 2.42 5.31 -27.45
CA VAL A 113 2.29 6.76 -27.56
C VAL A 113 1.41 7.09 -28.76
N ASN A 114 0.37 7.90 -28.56
CA ASN A 114 -0.61 8.26 -29.59
C ASN A 114 -1.23 7.06 -30.33
N GLY A 115 -1.42 5.93 -29.63
CA GLY A 115 -1.96 4.69 -30.20
C GLY A 115 -0.97 3.85 -30.99
N TYR A 116 0.30 4.24 -31.05
CA TYR A 116 1.37 3.51 -31.73
C TYR A 116 2.40 2.98 -30.73
N ASN A 117 2.93 1.79 -31.01
CA ASN A 117 3.97 1.19 -30.19
C ASN A 117 5.36 1.72 -30.63
N ARG A 118 5.89 2.69 -29.89
CA ARG A 118 7.17 3.39 -30.14
C ARG A 118 8.22 2.95 -29.12
N LYS A 119 9.15 2.08 -29.53
CA LYS A 119 10.15 1.46 -28.62
C LYS A 119 11.14 2.49 -28.06
N GLU A 120 11.35 3.57 -28.78
CA GLU A 120 12.15 4.74 -28.44
C GLU A 120 11.50 5.62 -27.35
N CYS A 121 10.22 5.36 -27.03
CA CYS A 121 9.48 6.06 -26.00
C CYS A 121 9.28 5.19 -24.77
N ASN A 122 9.55 5.73 -23.59
CA ASN A 122 9.18 5.14 -22.30
C ASN A 122 8.06 5.96 -21.70
N ALA A 123 6.85 5.40 -21.69
CA ALA A 123 5.68 5.97 -21.06
C ALA A 123 5.34 5.23 -19.74
N SER A 124 4.82 5.95 -18.77
CA SER A 124 4.39 5.43 -17.47
C SER A 124 3.12 6.14 -17.02
N PHE A 125 2.00 5.43 -16.97
CA PHE A 125 0.68 5.96 -16.59
C PHE A 125 0.21 5.37 -15.27
N GLU A 126 -0.42 6.19 -14.42
CA GLU A 126 -0.97 5.75 -13.14
C GLU A 126 -2.49 5.68 -13.15
N TYR A 127 -3.02 4.59 -12.60
CA TYR A 127 -4.44 4.31 -12.50
C TYR A 127 -4.81 4.03 -11.04
N PRO A 128 -5.53 4.94 -10.37
CA PRO A 128 -6.00 4.70 -9.01
C PRO A 128 -6.90 3.47 -8.93
N ILE A 129 -6.75 2.67 -7.87
CA ILE A 129 -7.65 1.55 -7.59
C ILE A 129 -8.59 1.96 -6.45
N PRO A 130 -9.92 1.87 -6.64
CA PRO A 130 -10.86 2.21 -5.58
C PRO A 130 -10.67 1.34 -4.34
N LYS A 131 -10.52 1.96 -3.16
CA LYS A 131 -10.30 1.28 -1.88
C LYS A 131 -11.33 0.21 -1.54
N LYS A 132 -12.55 0.32 -2.07
CA LYS A 132 -13.62 -0.68 -1.90
C LYS A 132 -13.27 -2.08 -2.42
N TYR A 133 -12.22 -2.22 -3.24
CA TYR A 133 -11.75 -3.51 -3.73
C TYR A 133 -10.58 -4.10 -2.92
N VAL A 134 -10.06 -3.37 -1.91
CA VAL A 134 -9.10 -3.90 -0.96
C VAL A 134 -9.75 -5.05 -0.18
N GLY A 135 -8.99 -6.13 0.02
CA GLY A 135 -9.45 -7.41 0.53
C GLY A 135 -10.07 -8.33 -0.54
N GLY A 136 -10.22 -7.86 -1.78
CA GLY A 136 -10.94 -8.57 -2.84
C GLY A 136 -10.22 -8.61 -4.18
N HIS A 137 -11.02 -8.72 -5.25
CA HIS A 137 -10.56 -8.78 -6.64
C HIS A 137 -11.17 -7.65 -7.46
N TYR A 138 -10.31 -6.82 -8.05
CA TYR A 138 -10.69 -5.79 -9.01
C TYR A 138 -10.35 -6.19 -10.44
N PHE A 139 -11.37 -6.36 -11.27
CA PHE A 139 -11.21 -6.53 -12.72
C PHE A 139 -11.37 -5.18 -13.42
N MET A 140 -10.27 -4.64 -13.95
CA MET A 140 -10.22 -3.32 -14.59
C MET A 140 -10.70 -3.33 -16.06
N GLY A 141 -11.12 -4.48 -16.59
CA GLY A 141 -11.51 -4.58 -18.00
C GLY A 141 -10.35 -4.35 -18.95
N ILE A 142 -10.56 -3.49 -19.95
CA ILE A 142 -9.57 -3.10 -20.95
C ILE A 142 -9.09 -1.68 -20.66
N ILE A 143 -7.79 -1.52 -20.43
CA ILE A 143 -7.13 -0.24 -20.24
C ILE A 143 -6.52 0.19 -21.58
N ASN A 144 -6.98 1.31 -22.12
CA ASN A 144 -6.46 1.86 -23.38
C ASN A 144 -5.28 2.80 -23.11
N LEU A 145 -4.06 2.32 -23.36
CA LEU A 145 -2.82 3.08 -23.15
C LEU A 145 -2.59 4.20 -24.17
N SER A 146 -3.52 4.41 -25.11
CA SER A 146 -3.52 5.59 -25.99
C SER A 146 -4.10 6.82 -25.30
N ILE A 147 -4.81 6.63 -24.19
CA ILE A 147 -5.43 7.70 -23.40
C ILE A 147 -4.47 8.05 -22.26
N VAL A 148 -3.97 9.28 -22.27
CA VAL A 148 -3.05 9.79 -21.26
C VAL A 148 -3.80 10.02 -19.94
N THR A 149 -3.25 9.54 -18.83
CA THR A 149 -3.78 9.75 -17.49
C THR A 149 -3.30 11.08 -16.91
N GLU A 150 -4.00 11.63 -15.91
CA GLU A 150 -3.56 12.86 -15.23
C GLU A 150 -2.14 12.72 -14.67
N LYS A 151 -1.86 11.61 -13.97
CA LYS A 151 -0.52 11.24 -13.52
C LYS A 151 0.16 10.38 -14.57
N HIS A 152 1.04 10.98 -15.36
CA HIS A 152 1.79 10.30 -16.40
C HIS A 152 3.24 10.82 -16.52
N SER A 153 4.10 10.03 -17.15
CA SER A 153 5.41 10.48 -17.65
C SER A 153 5.64 9.84 -19.01
N ILE A 154 5.99 10.65 -20.02
CA ILE A 154 6.36 10.20 -21.35
C ILE A 154 7.74 10.76 -21.66
N LYS A 155 8.68 9.89 -22.03
CA LYS A 155 10.04 10.27 -22.42
C LYS A 155 10.39 9.56 -23.71
N CYS A 156 10.53 10.31 -24.79
CA CYS A 156 10.93 9.78 -26.09
C CYS A 156 12.34 10.23 -26.44
N LEU A 157 13.04 9.37 -27.18
CA LEU A 157 14.32 9.70 -27.79
C LEU A 157 14.12 9.76 -29.31
N GLU A 158 14.38 10.93 -29.91
CA GLU A 158 14.44 11.10 -31.37
C GLU A 158 15.88 11.54 -31.71
N ASP A 159 16.56 10.83 -32.62
CA ASP A 159 17.95 11.07 -33.01
C ASP A 159 18.94 11.22 -31.83
N GLY A 160 18.72 10.44 -30.76
CA GLY A 160 19.53 10.49 -29.53
C GLY A 160 19.25 11.70 -28.63
N LYS A 161 18.29 12.56 -28.97
CA LYS A 161 17.86 13.70 -28.15
C LYS A 161 16.53 13.42 -27.46
N LYS A 162 16.38 13.93 -26.22
CA LYS A 162 15.13 13.84 -25.47
C LYS A 162 14.08 14.77 -26.10
N VAL A 163 12.93 14.21 -26.45
CA VAL A 163 11.75 14.97 -26.89
C VAL A 163 10.65 14.79 -25.85
N SER A 164 10.13 15.91 -25.35
CA SER A 164 8.95 15.96 -24.48
C SER A 164 7.72 16.22 -25.33
N PHE A 165 6.69 15.41 -25.13
CA PHE A 165 5.37 15.56 -25.74
C PHE A 165 4.37 16.06 -24.69
#